data_AF-A0A974S9B3-F1
#
_entry.id   AF-A0A974S9B3-F1
#
_cell.length_a   1.000
_cell.length_b   1.000
_cell.length_c   1.000
_cell.angle_alpha   90.00
_cell.angle_beta   90.00
_cell.angle_gamma   90.00
#
_symmetry.space_group_name_H-M   'P 1'
#
loop_
_entity.id
_entity.type
_entity.pdbx_description
1 polymer ?
#
loop_
_entity_poly.entity_id
_entity_poly.type
_entity_poly.pdbx_seq_one_letter_code
_entity_poly.pdbx_strand_id
1 'polypeptide(L)'
;MDWFQTRLTGAARPLPPGDQIWLWKEVGTGAGFLGFVILLLGTFQVLLGVPVLAGLARPAEPVGTERGAKWWLAAMLTAVVPAATFFAFMEVGNLFFPMKLFPQYITNQLLVWALLNGLLTLGLGLVLKGGKSAFSHDWPRSLAIAVITVAVGHLSLAAVQAVFGVDYRFWVLGLKPLDAPHLVMALAYLPLWTGFFLVSCAPCTPTWP
;
A
#
# COMPACT_ATOMS: atom_id res chain seq x y z
N MET A 1 -13.52 7.35 -25.30
CA MET A 1 -13.37 8.82 -25.38
C MET A 1 -14.57 9.50 -26.03
N ASP A 2 -15.24 8.86 -27.00
CA ASP A 2 -16.44 9.39 -27.67
C ASP A 2 -17.59 9.75 -26.71
N TRP A 3 -17.84 8.93 -25.69
CA TRP A 3 -18.90 9.17 -24.70
C TRP A 3 -18.81 10.55 -24.03
N PHE A 4 -17.59 11.04 -23.71
CA PHE A 4 -17.42 12.35 -23.08
C PHE A 4 -17.81 13.50 -24.02
N GLN A 5 -17.49 13.38 -25.31
CA GLN A 5 -17.89 14.40 -26.30
C GLN A 5 -19.39 14.41 -26.56
N THR A 6 -20.06 13.27 -26.48
CA THR A 6 -21.52 13.19 -26.66
C THR A 6 -22.29 13.70 -25.44
N ARG A 7 -21.66 13.78 -24.25
CA ARG A 7 -22.35 14.04 -22.97
C ARG A 7 -21.94 15.34 -22.28
N LEU A 8 -20.78 15.91 -22.59
CA LEU A 8 -20.31 17.16 -22.00
C LEU A 8 -20.58 18.34 -22.95
N THR A 9 -21.44 19.27 -22.54
CA THR A 9 -21.68 20.55 -23.22
C THR A 9 -20.89 21.67 -22.52
N GLY A 10 -20.25 22.55 -23.29
CA GLY A 10 -19.53 23.71 -22.74
C GLY A 10 -18.00 23.58 -22.68
N ALA A 11 -17.40 22.62 -23.39
CA ALA A 11 -15.95 22.58 -23.56
C ALA A 11 -15.47 23.81 -24.35
N ALA A 12 -14.62 24.64 -23.74
CA ALA A 12 -14.07 25.84 -24.38
C ALA A 12 -13.24 25.53 -25.64
N ARG A 13 -12.68 24.30 -25.74
CA ARG A 13 -11.93 23.82 -26.92
C ARG A 13 -12.03 22.29 -27.04
N PRO A 14 -13.02 21.75 -27.77
CA PRO A 14 -13.16 20.30 -27.95
C PRO A 14 -12.06 19.78 -28.90
N LEU A 15 -11.16 18.95 -28.38
CA LEU A 15 -10.16 18.21 -29.19
C LEU A 15 -10.77 16.90 -29.70
N PRO A 16 -10.43 16.44 -30.92
CA PRO A 16 -10.87 15.15 -31.45
C PRO A 16 -10.53 13.98 -30.49
N PRO A 17 -11.33 12.89 -30.46
CA PRO A 17 -11.10 11.76 -29.56
C PRO A 17 -9.71 11.11 -29.68
N GLY A 18 -9.11 11.16 -30.88
CA GLY A 18 -7.77 10.65 -31.15
C GLY A 18 -6.62 11.61 -30.81
N ASP A 19 -6.92 12.85 -30.41
CA ASP A 19 -5.93 13.91 -30.16
C ASP A 19 -6.04 14.46 -28.72
N GLN A 20 -6.22 13.55 -27.76
CA GLN A 20 -6.35 13.91 -26.35
C GLN A 20 -5.02 13.83 -25.60
N ILE A 21 -4.59 14.99 -25.07
CA ILE A 21 -3.38 15.13 -24.26
C ILE A 21 -3.46 14.33 -22.95
N TRP A 22 -4.68 14.09 -22.43
CA TRP A 22 -4.89 13.42 -21.15
C TRP A 22 -4.29 12.00 -21.11
N LEU A 23 -4.41 11.23 -22.20
CA LEU A 23 -3.88 9.86 -22.22
C LEU A 23 -2.34 9.85 -22.07
N TRP A 24 -1.67 10.72 -22.83
CA TRP A 24 -0.21 10.87 -22.75
C TRP A 24 0.25 11.39 -21.40
N LYS A 25 -0.54 12.29 -20.79
CA LYS A 25 -0.30 12.72 -19.41
C LYS A 25 -0.35 11.55 -18.44
N GLU A 26 -1.40 10.72 -18.48
CA GLU A 26 -1.54 9.56 -17.59
C GLU A 26 -0.44 8.52 -17.82
N VAL A 27 -0.01 8.31 -19.07
CA VAL A 27 1.14 7.44 -19.39
C VAL A 27 2.42 8.01 -18.78
N GLY A 28 2.68 9.32 -18.92
CA GLY A 28 3.86 9.96 -18.37
C GLY A 28 3.89 9.95 -16.83
N THR A 29 2.79 10.34 -16.18
CA THR A 29 2.71 10.33 -14.71
C THR A 29 2.68 8.90 -14.16
N GLY A 30 2.08 7.96 -14.88
CA GLY A 30 2.10 6.53 -14.55
C GLY A 30 3.50 5.92 -14.66
N ALA A 31 4.26 6.26 -15.70
CA ALA A 31 5.67 5.86 -15.82
C ALA A 31 6.52 6.46 -14.68
N GLY A 32 6.29 7.73 -14.32
CA GLY A 32 6.90 8.36 -13.15
C GLY A 32 6.56 7.64 -11.84
N PHE A 33 5.28 7.25 -11.66
CA PHE A 33 4.83 6.49 -10.51
C PHE A 33 5.49 5.10 -10.43
N LEU A 34 5.65 4.41 -11.56
CA LEU A 34 6.39 3.15 -11.60
C LEU A 34 7.87 3.35 -11.25
N GLY A 35 8.50 4.39 -11.78
CA GLY A 35 9.87 4.77 -11.43
C GLY A 35 10.03 5.06 -9.94
N PHE A 36 9.04 5.72 -9.32
CA PHE A 36 8.98 5.94 -7.88
C PHE A 36 8.94 4.62 -7.09
N VAL A 37 8.14 3.64 -7.50
CA VAL A 37 8.10 2.32 -6.85
C VAL A 37 9.46 1.62 -6.95
N ILE A 38 10.09 1.64 -8.14
CA ILE A 38 11.43 1.06 -8.34
C ILE A 38 12.46 1.76 -7.44
N LEU A 39 12.39 3.09 -7.32
CA LEU A 39 13.27 3.87 -6.45
C LEU A 39 13.14 3.45 -4.99
N LEU A 40 11.92 3.26 -4.47
CA LEU A 40 11.71 2.80 -3.10
C LEU A 40 12.34 1.41 -2.86
N LEU A 41 12.10 0.48 -3.78
CA LEU A 41 12.66 -0.88 -3.68
C LEU A 41 14.20 -0.87 -3.77
N GLY A 42 14.76 -0.11 -4.72
CA GLY A 42 16.20 0.04 -4.87
C GLY A 42 16.85 0.72 -3.66
N THR A 43 16.21 1.75 -3.12
CA THR A 43 16.68 2.43 -1.89
C THR A 43 16.70 1.46 -0.72
N PHE A 44 15.63 0.69 -0.52
CA PHE A 44 15.58 -0.32 0.53
C PHE A 44 16.69 -1.37 0.38
N GLN A 45 16.92 -1.88 -0.83
CA GLN A 45 18.00 -2.82 -1.12
C GLN A 45 19.40 -2.23 -0.85
N VAL A 46 19.66 -0.99 -1.27
CA VAL A 46 20.93 -0.30 -1.01
C VAL A 46 21.14 -0.10 0.49
N LEU A 47 20.09 0.28 1.23
CA LEU A 47 20.15 0.46 2.68
C LEU A 47 20.46 -0.84 3.42
N LEU A 48 19.97 -1.99 2.95
CA LEU A 48 20.34 -3.29 3.50
C LEU A 48 21.84 -3.61 3.34
N GLY A 49 22.54 -2.98 2.40
CA GLY A 49 24.00 -3.11 2.26
C GLY A 49 24.80 -2.25 3.25
N VAL A 50 24.16 -1.33 3.97
CA VAL A 50 24.83 -0.46 4.95
C VAL A 50 25.14 -1.26 6.22
N PRO A 51 26.37 -1.24 6.76
CA PRO A 51 26.77 -2.09 7.89
C PRO A 51 25.85 -2.01 9.12
N VAL A 52 25.31 -0.82 9.40
CA VAL A 52 24.39 -0.58 10.53
C VAL A 52 23.03 -1.25 10.33
N LEU A 53 22.59 -1.42 9.08
CA LEU A 53 21.29 -2.00 8.70
C LEU A 53 21.41 -3.43 8.15
N ALA A 54 22.62 -3.90 7.84
CA ALA A 54 22.87 -5.23 7.28
C ALA A 54 22.34 -6.38 8.16
N GLY A 55 22.20 -6.16 9.48
CA GLY A 55 21.56 -7.13 10.38
C GLY A 55 20.07 -7.39 10.12
N LEU A 56 19.42 -6.54 9.32
CA LEU A 56 18.04 -6.74 8.83
C LEU A 56 17.98 -7.67 7.62
N ALA A 57 19.08 -7.80 6.86
CA ALA A 57 19.16 -8.66 5.69
C ALA A 57 19.23 -10.13 6.13
N ARG A 58 18.06 -10.72 6.42
CA ARG A 58 17.93 -12.14 6.73
C ARG A 58 17.48 -12.88 5.48
N PRO A 59 18.03 -14.07 5.21
CA PRO A 59 17.47 -14.93 4.18
C PRO A 59 16.00 -15.17 4.51
N ALA A 60 15.13 -15.12 3.50
CA ALA A 60 13.74 -15.49 3.67
C ALA A 60 13.70 -16.94 4.14
N GLU A 61 13.45 -17.15 5.43
CA GLU A 61 13.34 -18.48 6.00
C GLU A 61 12.02 -19.06 5.46
N PRO A 62 12.03 -20.09 4.60
CA PRO A 62 10.80 -20.63 4.09
C PRO A 62 10.08 -21.30 5.25
N VAL A 63 9.01 -20.67 5.71
CA VAL A 63 8.22 -21.12 6.88
C VAL A 63 7.45 -22.42 6.59
N GLY A 64 7.68 -23.06 5.43
CA GLY A 64 7.16 -24.36 5.04
C GLY A 64 7.92 -24.91 3.82
N THR A 65 8.22 -26.20 3.85
CA THR A 65 8.99 -26.91 2.81
C THR A 65 8.13 -27.38 1.62
N GLU A 66 6.81 -27.45 1.77
CA GLU A 66 5.91 -27.99 0.74
C GLU A 66 4.68 -27.13 0.46
N ARG A 67 4.41 -26.88 -0.83
CA ARG A 67 3.21 -26.18 -1.33
C ARG A 67 2.02 -27.14 -1.46
N GLY A 68 1.59 -27.71 -0.34
CA GLY A 68 0.45 -28.64 -0.30
C GLY A 68 -0.91 -27.98 -0.49
N ALA A 69 -1.98 -28.78 -0.56
CA ALA A 69 -3.36 -28.30 -0.76
C ALA A 69 -3.82 -27.27 0.29
N LYS A 70 -3.42 -27.44 1.57
CA LYS A 70 -3.71 -26.48 2.64
C LYS A 70 -3.01 -25.13 2.43
N TRP A 71 -1.81 -25.14 1.87
CA TRP A 71 -1.07 -23.93 1.54
C TRP A 71 -1.76 -23.18 0.39
N TRP A 72 -2.15 -23.88 -0.68
CA TRP A 72 -2.90 -23.29 -1.78
C TRP A 72 -4.26 -22.77 -1.35
N LEU A 73 -4.96 -23.51 -0.49
CA LEU A 73 -6.23 -23.04 0.09
C LEU A 73 -6.03 -21.77 0.92
N ALA A 74 -5.03 -21.73 1.80
CA ALA A 74 -4.72 -20.53 2.58
C ALA A 74 -4.34 -19.34 1.68
N ALA A 75 -3.49 -19.55 0.67
CA ALA A 75 -3.09 -18.52 -0.29
C ALA A 75 -4.27 -18.01 -1.14
N MET A 76 -5.17 -18.90 -1.57
CA MET A 76 -6.39 -18.50 -2.28
C MET A 76 -7.35 -17.75 -1.37
N LEU A 77 -7.55 -18.20 -0.13
CA LEU A 77 -8.43 -17.52 0.83
C LEU A 77 -7.90 -16.13 1.16
N THR A 78 -6.60 -15.97 1.42
CA THR A 78 -6.01 -14.65 1.71
C THR A 78 -6.01 -13.71 0.50
N ALA A 79 -6.09 -14.22 -0.72
CA ALA A 79 -6.24 -13.41 -1.94
C ALA A 79 -7.71 -13.08 -2.28
N VAL A 80 -8.61 -14.07 -2.19
CA VAL A 80 -10.02 -13.95 -2.61
C VAL A 80 -10.86 -13.24 -1.57
N VAL A 81 -10.64 -13.49 -0.27
CA VAL A 81 -11.46 -12.91 0.80
C VAL A 81 -11.42 -11.37 0.80
N PRO A 82 -10.25 -10.70 0.69
CA PRO A 82 -10.23 -9.24 0.61
C PRO A 82 -10.96 -8.68 -0.61
N ALA A 83 -10.85 -9.35 -1.76
CA ALA A 83 -11.54 -8.94 -2.99
C ALA A 83 -13.05 -9.12 -2.88
N ALA A 84 -13.51 -10.27 -2.37
CA ALA A 84 -14.94 -10.56 -2.19
C ALA A 84 -15.59 -9.69 -1.11
N THR A 85 -14.83 -9.30 -0.08
CA THR A 85 -15.32 -8.46 1.03
C THR A 85 -15.19 -6.97 0.78
N PHE A 86 -14.57 -6.55 -0.33
CA PHE A 86 -14.24 -5.13 -0.59
C PHE A 86 -15.44 -4.21 -0.42
N PHE A 87 -16.50 -4.38 -1.23
CA PHE A 87 -17.67 -3.50 -1.17
C PHE A 87 -18.41 -3.59 0.17
N ALA A 88 -18.63 -4.80 0.66
CA ALA A 88 -19.36 -5.02 1.91
C ALA A 88 -18.66 -4.37 3.12
N PHE A 89 -17.34 -4.50 3.24
CA PHE A 89 -16.61 -3.92 4.36
C PHE A 89 -16.33 -2.42 4.18
N MET A 90 -16.21 -1.94 2.94
CA MET A 90 -16.19 -0.50 2.67
C MET A 90 -17.51 0.17 3.13
N GLU A 91 -18.65 -0.49 2.96
CA GLU A 91 -19.94 -0.03 3.51
C GLU A 91 -19.94 0.01 5.04
N VAL A 92 -19.42 -1.03 5.71
CA VAL A 92 -19.21 -1.00 7.18
C VAL A 92 -18.26 0.15 7.56
N GLY A 93 -17.26 0.42 6.73
CA GLY A 93 -16.33 1.53 6.87
C GLY A 93 -17.00 2.90 6.89
N ASN A 94 -18.20 3.05 6.32
CA ASN A 94 -18.97 4.30 6.40
C ASN A 94 -19.39 4.66 7.84
N LEU A 95 -19.46 3.67 8.73
CA LEU A 95 -19.71 3.90 10.15
C LEU A 95 -18.54 4.64 10.83
N PHE A 96 -17.33 4.53 10.28
CA PHE A 96 -16.17 5.28 10.76
C PHE A 96 -16.14 6.68 10.14
N PHE A 97 -17.07 7.51 10.59
CA PHE A 97 -17.25 8.87 10.08
C PHE A 97 -16.01 9.75 10.32
N PRO A 98 -15.77 10.75 9.46
CA PRO A 98 -14.64 11.66 9.61
C PRO A 98 -14.69 12.40 10.95
N MET A 99 -13.61 12.28 11.72
CA MET A 99 -13.44 12.96 13.02
C MET A 99 -12.12 13.74 13.04
N LYS A 100 -11.91 14.57 14.07
CA LYS A 100 -10.72 15.45 14.16
C LYS A 100 -9.39 14.72 13.94
N LEU A 101 -9.25 13.52 14.50
CA LEU A 101 -8.03 12.71 14.38
C LEU A 101 -7.96 11.89 13.08
N PHE A 102 -9.12 11.55 12.51
CA PHE A 102 -9.27 10.71 11.32
C PHE A 102 -10.22 11.38 10.31
N PRO A 103 -9.79 12.47 9.66
CA PRO A 103 -10.66 13.28 8.81
C PRO A 103 -10.84 12.70 7.40
N GLN A 104 -10.07 11.68 7.02
CA GLN A 104 -10.06 11.16 5.65
C GLN A 104 -11.12 10.07 5.46
N TYR A 105 -12.24 10.43 4.81
CA TYR A 105 -13.38 9.53 4.63
C TYR A 105 -13.03 8.21 3.92
N ILE A 106 -12.36 8.28 2.76
CA ILE A 106 -11.97 7.08 2.00
C ILE A 106 -10.94 6.25 2.78
N THR A 107 -9.97 6.89 3.43
CA THR A 107 -8.94 6.20 4.21
C THR A 107 -9.52 5.48 5.41
N ASN A 108 -10.55 6.05 6.06
CA ASN A 108 -11.28 5.38 7.14
C ASN A 108 -11.93 4.08 6.64
N GLN A 109 -12.59 4.12 5.48
CA GLN A 109 -13.22 2.94 4.89
C GLN A 109 -12.18 1.86 4.54
N LEU A 110 -11.08 2.25 3.89
CA LEU A 110 -9.98 1.35 3.54
C LEU A 110 -9.36 0.71 4.79
N LEU A 111 -9.20 1.50 5.86
CA LEU A 111 -8.65 1.00 7.11
C LEU A 111 -9.60 -0.03 7.75
N VAL A 112 -10.90 0.23 7.80
CA VAL A 112 -11.88 -0.73 8.34
C VAL A 112 -11.87 -2.02 7.52
N TRP A 113 -11.88 -1.92 6.18
CA TRP A 113 -11.75 -3.08 5.29
C TRP A 113 -10.46 -3.87 5.55
N ALA A 114 -9.32 -3.19 5.70
CA ALA A 114 -8.05 -3.83 6.00
C ALA A 114 -8.08 -4.53 7.36
N LEU A 115 -8.51 -3.84 8.42
CA LEU A 115 -8.57 -4.40 9.78
C LEU A 115 -9.48 -5.63 9.86
N LEU A 116 -10.66 -5.59 9.23
CA LEU A 116 -11.56 -6.74 9.18
C LEU A 116 -10.94 -7.92 8.44
N ASN A 117 -10.24 -7.67 7.32
CA ASN A 117 -9.50 -8.72 6.61
C ASN A 117 -8.31 -9.27 7.41
N GLY A 118 -7.62 -8.41 8.17
CA GLY A 118 -6.59 -8.82 9.11
C GLY A 118 -7.16 -9.76 10.18
N LEU A 119 -8.32 -9.44 10.76
CA LEU A 119 -9.02 -10.31 11.73
C LEU A 119 -9.43 -11.65 11.13
N LEU A 120 -9.94 -11.67 9.89
CA LEU A 120 -10.26 -12.91 9.19
C LEU A 120 -9.01 -13.76 8.93
N THR A 121 -7.91 -13.11 8.53
CA THR A 121 -6.62 -13.76 8.28
C THR A 121 -6.06 -14.37 9.57
N LEU A 122 -6.16 -13.65 10.69
CA LEU A 122 -5.79 -14.15 12.01
C LEU A 122 -6.66 -15.34 12.42
N GLY A 123 -7.99 -15.24 12.27
CA GLY A 123 -8.93 -16.31 12.57
C GLY A 123 -8.65 -17.58 11.76
N LEU A 124 -8.38 -17.42 10.46
CA LEU A 124 -7.98 -18.51 9.57
C LEU A 124 -6.67 -19.15 10.04
N GLY A 125 -5.69 -18.33 10.44
CA GLY A 125 -4.43 -18.78 11.03
C GLY A 125 -4.62 -19.62 12.29
N LEU A 126 -5.51 -19.21 13.19
CA LEU A 126 -5.80 -19.95 14.42
C LEU A 126 -6.50 -21.28 14.14
N VAL A 127 -7.48 -21.30 13.22
CA VAL A 127 -8.22 -22.51 12.84
C VAL A 127 -7.32 -23.52 12.11
N LEU A 128 -6.46 -23.04 11.20
CA LEU A 128 -5.54 -23.89 10.44
C LEU A 128 -4.28 -24.28 11.21
N LYS A 129 -4.14 -23.88 12.49
CA LYS A 129 -2.93 -24.05 13.30
C LYS A 129 -1.67 -23.57 12.56
N GLY A 130 -1.78 -22.36 12.02
CA GLY A 130 -0.66 -21.65 11.39
C GLY A 130 0.51 -21.50 12.38
N GLY A 131 1.71 -21.58 11.83
CA GLY A 131 2.96 -21.43 12.53
C GLY A 131 3.15 -20.02 13.03
N LYS A 132 4.06 -19.90 13.99
CA LYS A 132 4.40 -18.62 14.59
C LYS A 132 5.26 -17.85 13.59
N SER A 133 4.82 -16.65 13.22
CA SER A 133 5.70 -15.71 12.52
C SER A 133 6.93 -15.41 13.38
N ALA A 134 8.11 -15.55 12.77
CA ALA A 134 9.37 -15.13 13.36
C ALA A 134 9.54 -13.61 13.16
N PHE A 135 9.01 -12.83 14.10
CA PHE A 135 9.25 -11.39 14.11
C PHE A 135 10.64 -11.09 14.67
N SER A 136 11.39 -10.24 13.96
CA SER A 136 12.62 -9.66 14.52
C SER A 136 12.25 -8.62 15.57
N HIS A 137 12.86 -8.70 16.75
CA HIS A 137 12.74 -7.67 17.79
C HIS A 137 13.56 -6.40 17.47
N ASP A 138 14.27 -6.37 16.34
CA ASP A 138 15.09 -5.24 15.89
C ASP A 138 14.24 -4.15 15.21
N TRP A 139 13.17 -3.76 15.89
CA TRP A 139 12.24 -2.73 15.44
C TRP A 139 12.89 -1.35 15.23
N PRO A 140 13.96 -0.92 15.96
CA PRO A 140 14.57 0.38 15.73
C PRO A 140 15.23 0.46 14.36
N ARG A 141 15.97 -0.58 13.96
CA ARG A 141 16.58 -0.64 12.62
C ARG A 141 15.52 -0.76 11.53
N SER A 142 14.47 -1.56 11.76
CA SER A 142 13.33 -1.68 10.84
C SER A 142 12.60 -0.34 10.65
N LEU A 143 12.42 0.43 11.72
CA LEU A 143 11.85 1.77 11.65
C LEU A 143 12.78 2.73 10.90
N ALA A 144 14.08 2.69 11.18
CA ALA A 144 15.06 3.54 10.53
C ALA A 144 15.09 3.32 9.01
N ILE A 145 15.18 2.06 8.55
CA ILE A 145 15.19 1.77 7.11
C ILE A 145 13.88 2.19 6.44
N ALA A 146 12.73 2.01 7.10
CA ALA A 146 11.43 2.44 6.60
C ALA A 146 11.36 3.98 6.46
N VAL A 147 11.77 4.71 7.50
CA VAL A 147 11.78 6.19 7.50
C VAL A 147 12.71 6.72 6.42
N ILE A 148 13.93 6.19 6.29
CA ILE A 148 14.89 6.65 5.28
C ILE A 148 14.35 6.35 3.86
N THR A 149 13.78 5.17 3.64
CA THR A 149 13.19 4.80 2.33
C THR A 149 12.04 5.73 1.95
N VAL A 150 11.13 6.00 2.89
CA VAL A 150 10.01 6.93 2.68
C VAL A 150 10.52 8.37 2.45
N ALA A 151 11.54 8.80 3.19
CA ALA A 151 12.15 10.12 3.02
C ALA A 151 12.77 10.29 1.63
N VAL A 152 13.51 9.30 1.12
CA VAL A 152 14.06 9.32 -0.25
C VAL A 152 12.94 9.43 -1.28
N GLY A 153 11.85 8.68 -1.10
CA GLY A 153 10.66 8.80 -1.93
C GLY A 153 10.10 10.23 -1.97
N HIS A 154 9.90 10.86 -0.81
CA HIS A 154 9.38 12.23 -0.72
C HIS A 154 10.36 13.27 -1.27
N LEU A 155 11.66 13.07 -1.09
CA LEU A 155 12.69 13.92 -1.69
C LEU A 155 12.66 13.85 -3.21
N SER A 156 12.47 12.65 -3.78
CA SER A 156 12.33 12.49 -5.22
C SER A 156 11.08 13.19 -5.76
N LEU A 157 9.96 13.12 -5.04
CA LEU A 157 8.73 13.82 -5.40
C LEU A 157 8.93 15.34 -5.36
N ALA A 158 9.56 15.85 -4.31
CA ALA A 158 9.88 17.28 -4.19
C ALA A 158 10.80 17.75 -5.32
N ALA A 159 11.81 16.96 -5.69
CA ALA A 159 12.71 17.26 -6.80
C ALA A 159 11.98 17.27 -8.15
N VAL A 160 11.16 16.26 -8.44
CA VAL A 160 10.39 16.19 -9.69
C VAL A 160 9.40 17.33 -9.79
N GLN A 161 8.72 17.67 -8.70
CA GLN A 161 7.81 18.80 -8.69
C GLN A 161 8.53 20.14 -8.87
N ALA A 162 9.71 20.32 -8.27
CA ALA A 162 10.49 21.55 -8.42
C ALA A 162 11.05 21.74 -9.84
N VAL A 163 11.49 20.65 -10.49
CA VAL A 163 12.13 20.72 -11.81
C VAL A 163 11.12 20.69 -12.95
N PHE A 164 10.10 19.84 -12.85
CA PHE A 164 9.18 19.53 -13.95
C PHE A 164 7.75 20.03 -13.70
N GLY A 165 7.41 20.46 -12.47
CA GLY A 165 6.04 20.86 -12.12
C GLY A 165 5.03 19.71 -12.15
N VAL A 166 5.49 18.46 -12.14
CA VAL A 166 4.66 17.25 -12.16
C VAL A 166 4.78 16.48 -10.85
N ASP A 167 3.80 15.62 -10.59
CA ASP A 167 3.74 14.74 -9.44
C ASP A 167 3.51 13.28 -9.88
N TYR A 168 3.80 12.34 -8.97
CA TYR A 168 3.56 10.93 -9.22
C TYR A 168 2.09 10.61 -9.03
N ARG A 169 1.37 10.43 -10.15
CA ARG A 169 -0.04 10.06 -10.13
C ARG A 169 -0.35 9.03 -11.20
N PHE A 170 -1.29 8.16 -10.88
CA PHE A 170 -1.88 7.23 -11.81
C PHE A 170 -3.36 7.09 -11.48
N TRP A 171 -4.20 7.63 -12.36
CA TRP A 171 -5.66 7.57 -12.23
C TRP A 171 -6.16 8.17 -10.89
N VAL A 172 -6.54 7.34 -9.93
CA VAL A 172 -7.05 7.77 -8.61
C VAL A 172 -5.94 7.86 -7.55
N LEU A 173 -4.78 7.25 -7.81
CA LEU A 173 -3.63 7.30 -6.91
C LEU A 173 -2.79 8.52 -7.24
N GLY A 174 -2.52 9.36 -6.25
CA GLY A 174 -1.65 10.53 -6.43
C GLY A 174 -0.86 10.81 -5.18
N LEU A 175 0.46 10.85 -5.31
CA LEU A 175 1.35 11.31 -4.25
C LEU A 175 1.48 12.82 -4.35
N LYS A 176 1.23 13.48 -3.23
CA LYS A 176 1.46 14.91 -3.07
C LYS A 176 2.57 15.14 -2.05
N PRO A 177 3.29 16.26 -2.15
CA PRO A 177 4.17 16.69 -1.07
C PRO A 177 3.45 16.67 0.26
N LEU A 178 4.14 16.17 1.26
CA LEU A 178 3.60 16.06 2.60
C LEU A 178 3.62 17.44 3.25
N ASP A 179 2.45 17.94 3.65
CA ASP A 179 2.34 19.11 4.50
C ASP A 179 2.29 18.70 5.99
N ALA A 180 2.47 19.66 6.89
CA ALA A 180 2.48 19.37 8.32
C ALA A 180 1.15 18.77 8.84
N PRO A 181 -0.04 19.29 8.44
CA PRO A 181 -1.31 18.70 8.87
C PRO A 181 -1.51 17.25 8.39
N HIS A 182 -1.21 16.93 7.13
CA HIS A 182 -1.39 15.57 6.62
C HIS A 182 -0.33 14.61 7.17
N LEU A 183 0.86 15.09 7.56
CA LEU A 183 1.82 14.26 8.32
C LEU A 183 1.23 13.83 9.67
N VAL A 184 0.62 14.75 10.43
CA VAL A 184 -0.02 14.42 11.71
C VAL A 184 -1.15 13.41 11.49
N MET A 185 -1.97 13.60 10.46
CA MET A 185 -3.00 12.62 10.09
C MET A 185 -2.37 11.26 9.77
N ALA A 186 -1.36 11.21 8.90
CA ALA A 186 -0.68 9.97 8.53
C ALA A 186 -0.11 9.22 9.75
N LEU A 187 0.48 9.95 10.70
CA LEU A 187 0.97 9.38 11.96
C LEU A 187 -0.14 8.83 12.84
N ALA A 188 -1.34 9.41 12.82
CA ALA A 188 -2.50 8.87 13.54
C ALA A 188 -3.00 7.54 12.92
N TYR A 189 -2.95 7.41 11.60
CA TYR A 189 -3.33 6.16 10.90
C TYR A 189 -2.24 5.08 10.99
N LEU A 190 -0.97 5.46 11.16
CA LEU A 190 0.19 4.57 11.08
C LEU A 190 0.10 3.36 12.05
N PRO A 191 -0.28 3.49 13.33
CA PRO A 191 -0.40 2.34 14.24
C PRO A 191 -1.45 1.32 13.77
N LEU A 192 -2.57 1.79 13.22
CA LEU A 192 -3.67 0.94 12.78
C LEU A 192 -3.29 0.14 11.53
N TRP A 193 -2.64 0.79 10.57
CA TRP A 193 -2.05 0.10 9.41
C TRP A 193 -0.95 -0.88 9.82
N THR A 194 -0.10 -0.49 10.78
CA THR A 194 0.97 -1.36 11.30
C THR A 194 0.37 -2.61 11.92
N GLY A 195 -0.70 -2.48 12.72
CA GLY A 195 -1.44 -3.61 13.28
C GLY A 195 -1.95 -4.56 12.18
N PHE A 196 -2.56 -4.03 11.13
CA PHE A 196 -2.99 -4.83 9.99
C PHE A 196 -1.84 -5.60 9.32
N PHE A 197 -0.72 -4.94 9.02
CA PHE A 197 0.42 -5.59 8.35
C PHE A 197 1.08 -6.65 9.25
N LEU A 198 1.23 -6.39 10.54
CA LEU A 198 1.76 -7.37 11.49
C LEU A 198 0.86 -8.61 11.55
N VAL A 199 -0.45 -8.43 11.61
CA VAL A 199 -1.42 -9.53 11.62
C VAL A 199 -1.43 -10.28 10.30
N SER A 200 -1.31 -9.60 9.16
CA SER A 200 -1.37 -10.24 7.84
C SER A 200 -0.10 -11.03 7.51
N CYS A 201 1.05 -10.62 8.07
CA CYS A 201 2.29 -11.37 7.97
C CYS A 201 2.33 -12.60 8.92
N ALA A 202 1.42 -12.68 9.89
CA ALA A 202 1.46 -13.69 10.95
C ALA A 202 1.08 -15.13 10.54
N PRO A 203 0.07 -15.40 9.68
CA PRO A 203 -0.49 -16.73 9.58
C PRO A 203 -0.53 -17.21 8.12
N CYS A 204 0.49 -17.93 7.66
CA CYS A 204 0.32 -18.70 6.43
C CYS A 204 1.29 -19.88 6.26
N THR A 205 1.63 -20.63 7.31
CA THR A 205 2.14 -22.01 7.11
C THR A 205 1.81 -22.91 8.29
N PRO A 206 1.16 -24.07 8.12
CA PRO A 206 0.94 -25.01 9.22
C PRO A 206 2.27 -25.55 9.78
N THR A 207 2.41 -25.62 11.11
CA THR A 207 3.53 -26.36 11.73
C THR A 207 3.29 -27.86 11.55
N TRP A 208 4.18 -28.54 10.83
CA TRP A 208 4.21 -30.01 10.81
C TRP A 208 5.06 -30.51 11.99
N PRO A 209 4.69 -31.62 12.65
CA PRO A 209 5.55 -32.33 13.59
C PRO A 209 6.73 -33.02 12.89
#